data_AF-A0A0L8HJV1-F1
#
_entry.id   AF-A0A0L8HJV1-F1
#
_cell.length_a   1.000
_cell.length_b   1.000
_cell.length_c   1.000
_cell.angle_alpha   90.00
_cell.angle_beta   90.00
_cell.angle_gamma   90.00
#
_symmetry.space_group_name_H-M   'P 1'
#
loop_
_entity.id
_entity.type
_entity.pdbx_description
1 polymer ?
#
loop_
_entity_poly.entity_id
_entity_poly.type
_entity_poly.pdbx_seq_one_letter_code
_entity_poly.pdbx_strand_id
1 'polypeptide(L)'
;MDLFTAGTDTTSTVLNWAFIHMAKYPDIQAKCRVEIEKITDLNRPVTMEDKRHLTYVAATLLEVQRIAPVAPLTAPHASTVDTKLGGYDIPKNTIVQFLLMDAHYDPKYWDKPEEFRPERWIDENNELKKNEAYMPFSLGPRICAGVSLANIETFMAFSNILQRFRLESPDETPMIMEGKQPGIIYVPVNDNIRAIPL
;
A
#
# COMPACT_ATOMS: atom_id res chain seq x y z
N MET A 1 -6.33 -14.57 18.75
CA MET A 1 -5.47 -14.82 17.57
C MET A 1 -5.83 -13.88 16.43
N ASP A 2 -7.12 -13.66 16.17
CA ASP A 2 -7.65 -12.86 15.06
C ASP A 2 -6.93 -11.53 14.81
N LEU A 3 -6.83 -10.65 15.82
CA LEU A 3 -6.17 -9.34 15.67
C LEU A 3 -4.68 -9.44 15.37
N PHE A 4 -3.97 -10.33 16.05
CA PHE A 4 -2.52 -10.51 15.85
C PHE A 4 -2.22 -11.06 14.46
N THR A 5 -2.96 -12.09 14.02
CA THR A 5 -2.78 -12.67 12.68
C THR A 5 -3.12 -11.66 11.59
N ALA A 6 -4.25 -10.96 11.70
CA ALA A 6 -4.67 -10.01 10.68
C ALA A 6 -3.76 -8.76 10.62
N GLY A 7 -3.34 -8.25 11.77
CA GLY A 7 -2.58 -6.99 11.86
C GLY A 7 -1.07 -7.13 11.62
N THR A 8 -0.48 -8.29 11.91
CA THR A 8 0.99 -8.43 11.83
C THR A 8 1.45 -8.70 10.40
N ASP A 9 0.93 -9.76 9.78
CA ASP A 9 1.43 -10.23 8.48
C ASP A 9 1.11 -9.22 7.36
N THR A 10 -0.06 -8.58 7.42
CA THR A 10 -0.47 -7.61 6.38
C THR A 10 0.36 -6.33 6.44
N THR A 11 0.47 -5.69 7.62
CA THR A 11 1.23 -4.43 7.77
C THR A 11 2.72 -4.64 7.49
N SER A 12 3.32 -5.73 7.99
CA SER A 12 4.73 -6.05 7.71
C SER A 12 4.97 -6.28 6.21
N THR A 13 4.05 -6.94 5.50
CA THR A 13 4.14 -7.13 4.05
C THR A 13 3.98 -5.81 3.28
N VAL A 14 3.08 -4.90 3.70
CA VAL A 14 2.97 -3.56 3.09
C VAL A 14 4.29 -2.80 3.23
N LEU A 15 4.89 -2.82 4.43
CA LEU A 15 6.18 -2.18 4.68
C LEU A 15 7.29 -2.81 3.84
N ASN A 16 7.31 -4.14 3.70
CA ASN A 16 8.28 -4.83 2.86
C ASN A 16 8.18 -4.36 1.40
N TRP A 17 6.97 -4.37 0.83
CA TRP A 17 6.72 -3.81 -0.50
C TRP A 17 7.16 -2.35 -0.59
N ALA A 18 6.85 -1.52 0.40
CA ALA A 18 7.23 -0.11 0.40
C ALA A 18 8.75 0.06 0.33
N PHE A 19 9.51 -0.68 1.15
CA PHE A 19 10.97 -0.57 1.19
C PHE A 19 11.66 -1.09 -0.07
N ILE A 20 11.16 -2.18 -0.67
CA ILE A 20 11.65 -2.69 -1.95
C ILE A 20 11.39 -1.67 -3.06
N HIS A 21 10.22 -1.03 -3.09
CA HIS A 21 9.93 0.05 -4.03
C HIS A 21 10.88 1.24 -3.84
N MET A 22 11.23 1.61 -2.60
CA MET A 22 12.18 2.69 -2.34
C MET A 22 13.60 2.34 -2.80
N ALA A 23 14.03 1.09 -2.63
CA ALA A 23 15.31 0.61 -3.15
C ALA A 23 15.35 0.60 -4.68
N LYS A 24 14.23 0.27 -5.34
CA LYS A 24 14.09 0.26 -6.80
C LYS A 24 13.99 1.66 -7.42
N TYR A 25 13.30 2.59 -6.75
CA TYR A 25 13.02 3.95 -7.22
C TYR A 25 13.70 4.99 -6.33
N PRO A 26 15.03 5.16 -6.44
CA PRO A 26 15.79 6.07 -5.58
C PRO A 26 15.40 7.54 -5.74
N ASP A 27 14.85 7.93 -6.90
CA ASP A 27 14.31 9.26 -7.15
C ASP A 27 13.04 9.55 -6.33
N ILE A 28 12.13 8.57 -6.23
CA ILE A 28 10.94 8.64 -5.38
C ILE A 28 11.35 8.65 -3.91
N GLN A 29 12.30 7.80 -3.52
CA GLN A 29 12.86 7.79 -2.17
C GLN A 29 13.46 9.14 -1.78
N ALA A 30 14.21 9.77 -2.69
CA ALA A 30 14.79 11.10 -2.47
C ALA A 30 13.71 12.18 -2.31
N LYS A 31 12.65 12.16 -3.11
CA LYS A 31 11.51 13.10 -2.96
C LYS A 31 10.82 12.94 -1.60
N CYS A 32 10.55 11.71 -1.16
CA CYS A 32 10.03 11.42 0.19
C CYS A 32 10.95 11.99 1.27
N ARG A 33 12.26 11.77 1.16
CA ARG A 33 13.23 12.25 2.15
C ARG A 33 13.31 13.77 2.20
N VAL A 34 13.31 14.45 1.05
CA VAL A 34 13.29 15.93 0.98
C VAL A 34 12.03 16.48 1.66
N GLU A 35 10.89 15.83 1.50
CA GLU A 35 9.66 16.22 2.17
C GLU A 35 9.76 16.04 3.70
N ILE A 36 10.31 14.91 4.16
CA ILE A 36 10.55 14.62 5.58
C ILE A 36 11.53 15.62 6.19
N GLU A 37 12.62 15.94 5.49
CA GLU A 37 13.64 16.89 5.92
C GLU A 37 13.03 18.28 6.15
N LYS A 38 12.20 18.77 5.23
CA LYS A 38 11.54 20.09 5.36
C LYS A 38 10.67 20.25 6.60
N ILE A 39 10.13 19.15 7.14
CA ILE A 39 9.19 19.19 8.27
C ILE A 39 9.89 18.91 9.61
N THR A 40 10.96 18.13 9.58
CA THR A 40 11.62 17.61 10.79
C THR A 40 13.02 18.14 10.99
N ASP A 41 13.61 18.82 10.01
CA ASP A 41 15.04 19.17 9.93
C ASP A 41 15.97 17.98 10.19
N LEU A 42 15.45 16.74 10.03
CA LEU A 42 16.10 15.49 10.41
C LEU A 42 16.53 15.40 11.89
N ASN A 43 16.06 16.30 12.75
CA ASN A 43 16.48 16.40 14.16
C ASN A 43 15.55 15.67 15.14
N ARG A 44 14.33 15.34 14.72
CA ARG A 44 13.32 14.61 15.50
C ARG A 44 12.59 13.57 14.65
N PRO A 45 12.00 12.52 15.27
CA PRO A 45 11.16 11.58 14.55
C PRO A 45 9.94 12.25 13.87
N VAL A 46 9.48 11.64 12.78
CA VAL A 46 8.19 11.94 12.15
C VAL A 46 7.07 11.40 13.04
N THR A 47 6.04 12.22 13.27
CA THR A 47 4.85 11.88 14.03
C THR A 47 3.59 11.93 13.16
N MET A 48 2.46 11.47 13.67
CA MET A 48 1.19 11.56 12.94
C MET A 48 0.68 13.00 12.73
N GLU A 49 1.13 13.96 13.55
CA GLU A 49 0.79 15.38 13.38
C GLU A 49 1.41 15.96 12.11
N ASP A 50 2.56 15.42 11.70
CA ASP A 50 3.30 15.83 10.51
C ASP A 50 2.64 15.33 9.21
N LYS A 51 1.80 14.29 9.28
CA LYS A 51 1.23 13.60 8.10
C LYS A 51 0.54 14.56 7.13
N ARG A 52 -0.15 15.58 7.63
CA ARG A 52 -0.84 16.59 6.80
C ARG A 52 0.10 17.46 5.94
N HIS A 53 1.40 17.43 6.23
CA HIS A 53 2.44 18.17 5.52
C HIS A 53 3.35 17.24 4.69
N LEU A 54 3.11 15.94 4.73
CA LEU A 54 3.90 14.89 4.08
C LEU A 54 3.06 14.24 2.95
N THR A 55 2.57 15.06 2.02
CA THR A 55 1.69 14.64 0.92
C THR A 55 2.36 13.59 0.04
N TYR A 56 3.62 13.80 -0.38
CA TYR A 56 4.33 12.89 -1.27
C TYR A 56 4.64 11.54 -0.60
N VAL A 57 5.00 11.56 0.69
CA VAL A 57 5.14 10.32 1.49
C VAL A 57 3.81 9.56 1.56
N ALA A 58 2.71 10.26 1.85
CA ALA A 58 1.40 9.62 1.92
C ALA A 58 0.96 9.08 0.55
N ALA A 59 1.16 9.84 -0.52
CA ALA A 59 0.92 9.42 -1.91
C ALA A 59 1.72 8.18 -2.29
N THR A 60 2.98 8.11 -1.85
CA THR A 60 3.85 6.96 -2.09
C THR A 60 3.31 5.70 -1.42
N LEU A 61 2.86 5.80 -0.16
CA LEU A 61 2.26 4.66 0.54
C LEU A 61 0.92 4.21 -0.07
N LEU A 62 0.08 5.15 -0.51
CA LEU A 62 -1.14 4.83 -1.26
C LEU A 62 -0.80 4.06 -2.55
N GLU A 63 0.25 4.48 -3.25
CA GLU A 63 0.68 3.80 -4.48
C GLU A 63 1.25 2.41 -4.23
N VAL A 64 2.00 2.22 -3.14
CA VAL A 64 2.47 0.89 -2.72
C VAL A 64 1.28 -0.03 -2.46
N GLN A 65 0.30 0.43 -1.68
CA GLN A 65 -0.90 -0.36 -1.36
C GLN A 65 -1.76 -0.65 -2.61
N ARG A 66 -1.75 0.24 -3.60
CA ARG A 66 -2.46 0.06 -4.87
C ARG A 66 -1.78 -0.96 -5.77
N ILE A 67 -0.48 -0.80 -6.03
CA ILE A 67 0.25 -1.65 -6.99
C ILE A 67 0.58 -3.03 -6.40
N ALA A 68 0.75 -3.11 -5.08
CA ALA A 68 1.01 -4.36 -4.37
C ALA A 68 -0.04 -4.56 -3.26
N PRO A 69 -1.31 -4.80 -3.63
CA PRO A 69 -2.36 -5.00 -2.65
C PRO A 69 -2.10 -6.32 -1.92
N VAL A 70 -1.70 -6.22 -0.65
CA VAL A 70 -1.30 -7.39 0.16
C VAL A 70 -2.39 -8.44 0.28
N ALA A 71 -3.66 -8.05 0.19
CA ALA A 71 -4.79 -8.96 0.03
C ALA A 71 -5.39 -8.76 -1.37
N PRO A 72 -4.95 -9.50 -2.40
CA PRO A 72 -5.44 -9.31 -3.78
C PRO A 72 -6.89 -9.76 -3.94
N LEU A 73 -7.36 -10.67 -3.08
CA LEU A 73 -8.76 -11.07 -2.94
C LEU A 73 -9.30 -10.59 -1.58
N THR A 74 -10.58 -10.24 -1.51
CA THR A 74 -11.24 -10.05 -0.21
C THR A 74 -11.27 -11.36 0.58
N ALA A 75 -11.41 -11.26 1.90
CA ALA A 75 -11.85 -12.40 2.70
C ALA A 75 -13.20 -12.94 2.14
N PRO A 76 -13.50 -14.24 2.29
CA PRO A 76 -14.78 -14.79 1.84
C PRO A 76 -15.97 -14.06 2.49
N HIS A 77 -16.89 -13.57 1.66
CA HIS A 77 -18.21 -13.10 2.07
C HIS A 77 -19.27 -14.15 1.75
N ALA A 78 -20.45 -14.04 2.35
CA ALA A 78 -21.61 -14.85 1.98
C ALA A 78 -22.86 -13.97 1.86
N SER A 79 -23.68 -14.20 0.84
CA SER A 79 -25.00 -13.58 0.72
C SER A 79 -25.90 -14.02 1.89
N THR A 80 -26.57 -13.07 2.53
CA THR A 80 -27.48 -13.38 3.66
C THR A 80 -28.92 -13.67 3.21
N VAL A 81 -29.23 -13.31 1.97
CA VAL A 81 -30.51 -13.48 1.28
C VAL A 81 -30.25 -13.75 -0.21
N ASP A 82 -31.25 -14.23 -0.92
CA ASP A 82 -31.22 -14.25 -2.38
C ASP A 82 -31.11 -12.81 -2.88
N THR A 83 -30.18 -12.55 -3.79
CA THR A 83 -29.90 -11.21 -4.30
C THR A 83 -29.42 -11.24 -5.74
N LYS A 84 -29.13 -10.07 -6.32
CA LYS A 84 -28.56 -9.94 -7.66
C LYS A 84 -27.25 -9.15 -7.61
N LEU A 85 -26.26 -9.60 -8.38
CA LEU A 85 -24.97 -8.91 -8.53
C LEU A 85 -24.54 -8.96 -10.01
N GLY A 86 -24.26 -7.80 -10.62
CA GLY A 86 -23.82 -7.75 -12.01
C GLY A 86 -24.80 -8.35 -13.03
N GLY A 87 -26.10 -8.39 -12.71
CA GLY A 87 -27.13 -9.03 -13.52
C GLY A 87 -27.36 -10.52 -13.24
N TYR A 88 -26.55 -11.15 -12.38
CA TYR A 88 -26.67 -12.56 -12.00
C TYR A 88 -27.48 -12.74 -10.72
N ASP A 89 -28.25 -13.83 -10.64
CA ASP A 89 -28.90 -14.27 -9.40
C ASP A 89 -27.87 -14.93 -8.47
N ILE A 90 -27.80 -14.45 -7.24
CA ILE A 90 -26.93 -14.91 -6.17
C ILE A 90 -27.81 -15.48 -5.07
N PRO A 91 -28.00 -16.81 -5.01
CA PRO A 91 -28.78 -17.44 -3.94
C PRO A 91 -28.19 -17.13 -2.56
N LYS A 92 -29.01 -17.16 -1.52
CA LYS A 92 -28.60 -17.06 -0.12
C LYS A 92 -27.50 -18.08 0.20
N ASN A 93 -26.56 -17.69 1.05
CA ASN A 93 -25.37 -18.44 1.47
C ASN A 93 -24.35 -18.70 0.36
N THR A 94 -24.45 -18.04 -0.79
CA THR A 94 -23.41 -18.12 -1.83
C THR A 94 -22.15 -17.41 -1.33
N ILE A 95 -21.02 -18.11 -1.36
CA ILE A 95 -19.72 -17.52 -1.03
C ILE A 95 -19.25 -16.65 -2.20
N VAL A 96 -18.84 -15.41 -1.90
CA VAL A 96 -18.34 -14.43 -2.87
C VAL A 96 -17.01 -13.88 -2.38
N GLN A 97 -16.07 -13.73 -3.30
CA GLN A 97 -14.81 -13.00 -3.11
C GLN A 97 -14.66 -12.01 -4.26
N PHE A 98 -14.08 -10.85 -3.96
CA PHE A 98 -13.80 -9.82 -4.96
C PHE A 98 -12.30 -9.77 -5.22
N LEU A 99 -11.92 -9.76 -6.50
CA LEU A 99 -10.53 -9.61 -6.93
C LEU A 99 -10.16 -8.13 -6.91
N LEU A 100 -9.66 -7.69 -5.76
CA LEU A 100 -9.23 -6.31 -5.53
C LEU A 100 -8.07 -5.95 -6.46
N MET A 101 -7.15 -6.88 -6.73
CA MET A 101 -6.01 -6.63 -7.63
C MET A 101 -6.46 -6.16 -9.02
N ASP A 102 -7.46 -6.81 -9.62
CA ASP A 102 -8.00 -6.37 -10.91
C ASP A 102 -8.56 -4.95 -10.85
N ALA A 103 -9.27 -4.58 -9.78
CA ALA A 103 -9.78 -3.22 -9.60
C ALA A 103 -8.64 -2.19 -9.49
N HIS A 104 -7.51 -2.55 -8.86
CA HIS A 104 -6.34 -1.68 -8.73
C HIS A 104 -5.52 -1.58 -10.03
N TYR A 105 -5.74 -2.48 -10.98
CA TYR A 105 -5.06 -2.53 -12.27
C TYR A 105 -5.98 -2.21 -13.47
N ASP A 106 -7.27 -1.96 -13.23
CA ASP A 106 -8.22 -1.64 -14.30
C ASP A 106 -7.86 -0.30 -14.97
N PRO A 107 -7.50 -0.30 -16.28
CA PRO A 107 -7.11 0.91 -16.99
C PRO A 107 -8.24 1.94 -17.14
N LYS A 108 -9.50 1.54 -16.87
CA LYS A 108 -10.64 2.47 -16.79
C LYS A 108 -10.50 3.45 -15.62
N TYR A 109 -9.90 3.01 -14.51
CA TYR A 109 -9.78 3.80 -13.28
C TYR A 109 -8.35 4.28 -13.03
N TRP A 110 -7.36 3.66 -13.67
CA TRP A 110 -5.95 3.94 -13.45
C TRP A 110 -5.23 4.18 -14.78
N ASP A 111 -4.77 5.40 -15.01
CA ASP A 111 -3.84 5.67 -16.13
C ASP A 111 -2.50 4.96 -15.88
N LYS A 112 -2.02 4.16 -16.84
CA LYS A 112 -0.82 3.33 -16.72
C LYS A 112 -0.80 2.54 -15.39
N PRO A 113 -1.70 1.55 -15.22
CA PRO A 113 -1.90 0.85 -13.94
C PRO A 113 -0.65 0.10 -13.45
N GLU A 114 0.19 -0.35 -14.38
CA GLU A 114 1.45 -1.06 -14.12
C GLU A 114 2.59 -0.15 -13.62
N GLU A 115 2.47 1.17 -13.78
CA GLU A 115 3.52 2.11 -13.43
C GLU A 115 3.39 2.53 -11.96
N PHE A 116 4.45 2.32 -11.17
CA PHE A 116 4.56 2.84 -9.82
C PHE A 116 4.75 4.36 -9.86
N ARG A 117 3.66 5.10 -9.61
CA ARG A 117 3.62 6.56 -9.82
C ARG A 117 2.89 7.28 -8.69
N PRO A 118 3.56 7.66 -7.59
CA PRO A 118 2.96 8.40 -6.47
C PRO A 118 2.23 9.68 -6.89
N GLU A 119 2.70 10.36 -7.94
CA GLU A 119 2.11 11.59 -8.48
C GLU A 119 0.65 11.40 -8.91
N ARG A 120 0.20 10.16 -9.18
CA ARG A 120 -1.20 9.90 -9.47
C ARG A 120 -2.14 10.21 -8.30
N TRP A 121 -1.63 10.36 -7.09
CA TRP A 121 -2.40 10.64 -5.89
C TRP A 121 -2.45 12.12 -5.54
N ILE A 122 -1.71 12.96 -6.27
CA ILE A 122 -1.52 14.37 -5.95
C ILE A 122 -2.24 15.20 -7.02
N ASP A 123 -2.97 16.23 -6.60
CA ASP A 123 -3.59 17.20 -7.48
C ASP A 123 -2.73 18.46 -7.68
N GLU A 124 -3.22 19.42 -8.46
CA GLU A 124 -2.54 20.69 -8.73
C GLU A 124 -2.30 21.57 -7.49
N ASN A 125 -3.03 21.33 -6.39
CA ASN A 125 -2.90 22.07 -5.13
C ASN A 125 -1.99 21.35 -4.13
N ASN A 126 -1.33 20.26 -4.53
CA ASN A 126 -0.53 19.38 -3.68
C ASN A 126 -1.37 18.72 -2.56
N GLU A 127 -2.64 18.42 -2.85
CA GLU A 127 -3.53 17.66 -1.97
C GLU A 127 -3.70 16.22 -2.47
N LEU A 128 -4.01 15.31 -1.53
CA LEU A 128 -4.27 13.92 -1.87
C LEU A 128 -5.66 13.75 -2.47
N LYS A 129 -5.72 13.29 -3.72
CA LYS A 129 -6.98 12.97 -4.39
C LYS A 129 -7.42 11.53 -4.10
N LYS A 130 -8.75 11.32 -4.14
CA LYS A 130 -9.37 10.01 -3.97
C LYS A 130 -9.56 9.33 -5.32
N ASN A 131 -9.46 8.01 -5.34
CA ASN A 131 -9.88 7.17 -6.46
C ASN A 131 -10.86 6.12 -5.92
N GLU A 132 -12.01 5.95 -6.56
CA GLU A 132 -13.05 5.01 -6.13
C GLU A 132 -12.64 3.54 -6.30
N ALA A 133 -11.69 3.26 -7.20
CA ALA A 133 -11.12 1.93 -7.37
C ALA A 133 -10.04 1.60 -6.32
N TYR A 134 -9.71 2.54 -5.43
CA TYR A 134 -8.77 2.29 -4.33
C TYR A 134 -9.47 1.60 -3.16
N MET A 135 -9.15 0.32 -2.97
CA MET A 135 -9.82 -0.51 -1.98
C MET A 135 -8.94 -1.60 -1.36
N PRO A 136 -7.70 -1.30 -0.92
CA PRO A 136 -6.81 -2.32 -0.35
C PRO A 136 -7.33 -2.88 1.00
N PHE A 137 -8.32 -2.23 1.60
CA PHE A 137 -8.95 -2.62 2.86
C PHE A 137 -10.37 -3.20 2.69
N SER A 138 -10.75 -3.55 1.45
CA SER A 138 -12.14 -3.84 1.06
C SER A 138 -13.07 -2.61 1.26
N LEU A 139 -14.38 -2.80 1.11
CA LEU A 139 -15.41 -1.76 1.24
C LEU A 139 -16.64 -2.27 2.00
N GLY A 140 -17.48 -1.33 2.42
CA GLY A 140 -18.78 -1.63 3.05
C GLY A 140 -18.69 -2.04 4.53
N PRO A 141 -19.73 -2.70 5.07
CA PRO A 141 -19.85 -3.00 6.51
C PRO A 141 -18.75 -3.92 7.08
N ARG A 142 -17.97 -4.56 6.21
CA ARG A 142 -16.88 -5.47 6.57
C ARG A 142 -15.53 -4.93 6.12
N ILE A 143 -15.44 -3.62 5.89
CA ILE A 143 -14.16 -2.93 5.73
C ILE A 143 -13.19 -3.29 6.87
N CYS A 144 -11.91 -3.38 6.56
CA CYS A 144 -10.87 -3.76 7.52
C CYS A 144 -11.00 -2.97 8.82
N ALA A 145 -11.22 -3.68 9.93
CA ALA A 145 -11.30 -3.08 11.27
C ALA A 145 -9.98 -2.41 11.69
N GLY A 146 -8.85 -2.83 11.09
CA GLY A 146 -7.52 -2.31 11.36
C GLY A 146 -7.09 -1.13 10.49
N VAL A 147 -7.93 -0.63 9.58
CA VAL A 147 -7.54 0.40 8.58
C VAL A 147 -6.84 1.61 9.21
N SER A 148 -7.35 2.13 10.33
CA SER A 148 -6.77 3.28 11.01
C SER A 148 -5.39 2.95 11.59
N LEU A 149 -5.25 1.79 12.23
CA LEU A 149 -4.00 1.36 12.85
C LEU A 149 -2.94 1.06 11.79
N ALA A 150 -3.28 0.28 10.75
CA ALA A 150 -2.37 -0.05 9.66
C ALA A 150 -1.85 1.20 8.95
N ASN A 151 -2.70 2.21 8.73
CA ASN A 151 -2.29 3.47 8.14
C ASN A 151 -1.35 4.30 9.05
N ILE A 152 -1.51 4.21 10.37
CA ILE A 152 -0.62 4.87 11.34
C ILE A 152 0.73 4.14 11.38
N GLU A 153 0.72 2.82 11.55
CA GLU A 153 1.92 1.98 11.63
C GLU A 153 2.76 2.10 10.37
N THR A 154 2.12 1.92 9.20
CA THR A 154 2.82 1.99 7.91
C THR A 154 3.44 3.38 7.71
N PHE A 155 2.68 4.44 7.96
CA PHE A 155 3.17 5.81 7.79
C PHE A 155 4.35 6.12 8.71
N MET A 156 4.23 5.84 10.01
CA MET A 156 5.28 6.15 10.97
C MET A 156 6.54 5.32 10.73
N ALA A 157 6.40 4.00 10.50
CA ALA A 157 7.54 3.13 10.27
C ALA A 157 8.26 3.50 8.96
N PHE A 158 7.52 3.67 7.87
CA PHE A 158 8.08 4.05 6.57
C PHE A 158 8.85 5.38 6.66
N SER A 159 8.20 6.42 7.19
CA SER A 159 8.78 7.77 7.25
C SER A 159 10.03 7.82 8.12
N ASN A 160 10.00 7.20 9.31
CA ASN A 160 11.14 7.22 10.22
C ASN A 160 12.31 6.35 9.73
N ILE A 161 12.06 5.28 8.99
CA ILE A 161 13.13 4.51 8.33
C ILE A 161 13.77 5.34 7.21
N LEU A 162 12.98 5.96 6.33
CA LEU A 162 13.52 6.82 5.25
C LEU A 162 14.21 8.08 5.77
N GLN A 163 13.87 8.53 6.98
CA GLN A 163 14.58 9.62 7.64
C GLN A 163 16.01 9.23 8.04
N ARG A 164 16.26 7.97 8.43
CA ARG A 164 17.53 7.51 9.01
C ARG A 164 18.39 6.68 8.07
N PHE A 165 17.79 6.09 7.05
CA PHE A 165 18.48 5.16 6.15
C PHE A 165 18.20 5.50 4.69
N ARG A 166 19.20 5.23 3.85
CA ARG A 166 19.05 5.10 2.41
C ARG A 166 18.87 3.63 2.08
N LEU A 167 17.81 3.31 1.36
CA LEU A 167 17.52 1.96 0.92
C LEU A 167 18.02 1.77 -0.52
N GLU A 168 18.75 0.70 -0.78
CA GLU A 168 19.35 0.42 -2.09
C GLU A 168 19.22 -1.05 -2.46
N SER A 169 19.27 -1.34 -3.76
CA SER A 169 19.49 -2.70 -4.25
C SER A 169 20.80 -3.25 -3.65
N PRO A 170 20.82 -4.51 -3.17
CA PRO A 170 22.02 -5.09 -2.57
C PRO A 170 23.11 -5.34 -3.62
N ASP A 171 22.69 -5.56 -4.87
CA ASP A 171 23.51 -6.03 -6.00
C ASP A 171 23.23 -5.16 -7.24
N GLU A 172 24.08 -5.28 -8.27
CA GLU A 172 23.91 -4.60 -9.57
C GLU A 172 22.78 -5.21 -10.43
N THR A 173 22.21 -6.34 -10.01
CA THR A 173 21.10 -6.99 -10.71
C THR A 173 19.85 -6.11 -10.64
N PRO A 174 19.13 -5.89 -11.76
CA PRO A 174 17.89 -5.13 -11.74
C PRO A 174 16.86 -5.71 -10.76
N MET A 175 16.29 -4.86 -9.90
CA MET A 175 15.23 -5.28 -8.98
C MET A 175 13.95 -5.60 -9.76
N ILE A 176 13.56 -6.88 -9.74
CA ILE A 176 12.32 -7.38 -10.33
C ILE A 176 11.23 -7.30 -9.27
N MET A 177 10.13 -6.57 -9.57
CA MET A 177 8.98 -6.43 -8.67
C MET A 177 7.99 -7.55 -8.91
N GLU A 178 8.45 -8.79 -8.77
CA GLU A 178 7.60 -9.96 -8.85
C GLU A 178 7.04 -10.27 -7.48
N GLY A 179 5.73 -10.51 -7.40
CA GLY A 179 5.09 -11.01 -6.21
C GLY A 179 4.50 -12.40 -6.43
N LYS A 180 4.36 -13.13 -5.33
CA LYS A 180 3.72 -14.44 -5.28
C LYS A 180 2.65 -14.45 -4.21
N GLN A 181 1.69 -15.34 -4.36
CA GLN A 181 0.60 -15.51 -3.41
C GLN A 181 0.63 -16.94 -2.83
N PRO A 182 1.45 -17.21 -1.79
CA PRO A 182 1.52 -18.53 -1.16
C PRO A 182 0.28 -18.86 -0.29
N GLY A 183 -0.71 -17.97 -0.25
CA GLY A 183 -1.94 -18.10 0.54
C GLY A 183 -2.88 -16.92 0.30
N ILE A 184 -3.29 -16.24 1.36
CA ILE A 184 -4.17 -15.06 1.25
C ILE A 184 -3.35 -13.78 0.95
N ILE A 185 -2.05 -13.77 1.30
CA ILE A 185 -1.20 -12.59 1.21
C ILE A 185 -0.35 -12.61 -0.06
N TYR A 186 -0.29 -11.46 -0.75
CA TYR A 186 0.60 -11.19 -1.87
C TYR A 186 1.93 -10.61 -1.36
N VAL A 187 3.01 -11.39 -1.50
CA VAL A 187 4.34 -11.08 -0.95
C VAL A 187 5.36 -10.93 -2.08
N PRO A 188 6.42 -10.13 -1.90
CA PRO A 188 7.52 -10.06 -2.87
C PRO A 188 8.23 -11.42 -2.98
N VAL A 189 8.72 -11.74 -4.18
CA VAL A 189 9.56 -12.92 -4.41
C VAL A 189 10.98 -12.69 -3.91
N ASN A 190 11.53 -11.50 -4.17
CA ASN A 190 12.84 -11.05 -3.72
C ASN A 190 12.69 -9.77 -2.90
N ASP A 191 13.21 -9.78 -1.68
CA ASP A 191 13.10 -8.67 -0.71
C ASP A 191 14.43 -8.25 -0.10
N ASN A 192 15.54 -8.74 -0.65
CA ASN A 192 16.86 -8.30 -0.23
C ASN A 192 17.08 -6.84 -0.62
N ILE A 193 17.33 -6.00 0.38
CA ILE A 193 17.71 -4.59 0.24
C ILE A 193 18.87 -4.27 1.19
N ARG A 194 19.64 -3.24 0.87
CA ARG A 194 20.67 -2.68 1.75
C ARG A 194 20.13 -1.40 2.39
N ALA A 195 20.17 -1.33 3.72
CA ALA A 195 19.87 -0.11 4.46
C ALA A 195 21.19 0.55 4.91
N ILE A 196 21.50 1.70 4.33
CA ILE A 196 22.72 2.46 4.62
C ILE A 196 22.35 3.61 5.57
N PRO A 197 22.96 3.70 6.77
CA PRO A 197 22.76 4.83 7.66
C PRO A 197 23.13 6.15 6.98
N LEU A 198 22.35 7.20 7.23
CA LEU A 198 22.57 8.55 6.71
C LEU A 198 23.03 9.52 7.78
#